data_AF-A0A844TDX8-F1
#
_entry.id   AF-A0A844TDX8-F1
#
_cell.length_a   1.000
_cell.length_b   1.000
_cell.length_c   1.000
_cell.angle_alpha   90.00
_cell.angle_beta   90.00
_cell.angle_gamma   90.00
#
_symmetry.space_group_name_H-M   'P 1'
#
loop_
_entity.id
_entity.type
_entity.pdbx_description
1 polymer ?
#
loop_
_entity_poly.entity_id
_entity_poly.type
_entity_poly.pdbx_seq_one_letter_code
_entity_poly.pdbx_strand_id
1 'polypeptide(L)'
;MRLRSCRAGVALVLFGVLLGVLLEGALGGAAHAAEECPAKSTSMEDIIAVLNAAPSCDRAMELFEACAYGASGDVQFGEAVEKKCEADFVGQLKPPQKLSYQRELRVCDRKYRNKSGTMYISATAFCRAEAAQRYSRRVLKAAGQKAR
;
A
#
# COMPACT_ATOMS: atom_id res chain seq x y z
N MET A 1 -44.25 41.44 14.21
CA MET A 1 -44.82 42.16 13.03
C MET A 1 -43.72 42.36 11.99
N ARG A 2 -43.92 41.78 10.80
CA ARG A 2 -43.44 42.14 9.43
C ARG A 2 -41.93 42.42 9.26
N LEU A 3 -41.11 41.54 8.68
CA LEU A 3 -41.06 41.06 7.27
C LEU A 3 -41.02 42.20 6.22
N ARG A 4 -39.81 42.56 5.79
CA ARG A 4 -39.39 43.24 4.55
C ARG A 4 -37.86 43.25 4.63
N SER A 5 -37.13 42.42 3.88
CA SER A 5 -36.72 42.76 2.51
C SER A 5 -36.21 41.51 1.79
N CYS A 6 -37.14 40.70 1.26
CA CYS A 6 -36.89 39.93 0.05
C CYS A 6 -36.80 40.92 -1.12
N ARG A 7 -35.72 40.92 -1.91
CA ARG A 7 -35.73 41.10 -3.39
C ARG A 7 -34.39 41.42 -4.07
N ALA A 8 -33.27 41.61 -3.36
CA ALA A 8 -32.01 42.00 -4.03
C ALA A 8 -31.00 40.86 -4.29
N GLY A 9 -31.19 39.66 -3.73
CA GLY A 9 -30.20 38.58 -3.82
C GLY A 9 -30.38 37.59 -4.99
N VAL A 10 -31.55 37.58 -5.64
CA VAL A 10 -31.91 36.52 -6.61
C VAL A 10 -31.44 36.84 -8.04
N ALA A 11 -31.09 38.10 -8.34
CA ALA A 11 -30.68 38.52 -9.68
C ALA A 11 -29.20 38.27 -10.01
N LEU A 12 -28.35 38.02 -9.00
CA LEU A 12 -26.90 37.82 -9.21
C LEU A 12 -26.50 36.34 -9.37
N VAL A 13 -27.46 35.42 -9.23
CA VAL A 13 -27.23 33.96 -9.32
C VAL A 13 -27.35 33.45 -10.76
N LEU A 14 -27.94 34.22 -11.68
CA LEU A 14 -28.25 33.75 -13.05
C LEU A 14 -27.29 34.22 -14.15
N PHE A 15 -26.40 35.18 -13.87
CA PHE A 15 -25.39 35.64 -14.85
C PHE A 15 -23.97 35.08 -14.63
N GLY A 16 -23.68 34.52 -13.45
CA GLY A 16 -22.37 33.92 -13.15
C GLY A 16 -22.21 32.47 -13.62
N VAL A 17 -23.28 31.80 -14.04
CA VAL A 17 -23.30 30.37 -14.39
C VAL A 17 -22.90 30.10 -15.85
N LEU A 18 -22.85 31.12 -16.72
CA LEU A 18 -22.61 30.95 -18.16
C LEU A 18 -21.20 31.34 -18.64
N LEU A 19 -20.29 31.77 -17.76
CA LEU A 19 -18.95 32.24 -18.18
C LEU A 19 -17.79 31.77 -17.29
N GLY A 20 -17.93 30.61 -16.64
CA GLY A 20 -16.87 30.01 -15.82
C GLY A 20 -16.69 28.49 -15.96
N VAL A 21 -17.39 27.84 -16.89
CA VAL A 21 -17.31 26.38 -17.16
C VAL A 21 -16.25 26.07 -18.21
N LEU A 22 -15.08 26.72 -18.16
CA LEU A 22 -14.00 26.54 -19.16
C LEU A 22 -12.61 26.56 -18.52
N LEU A 23 -12.41 25.99 -17.33
CA LEU A 23 -11.07 25.71 -16.82
C LEU A 23 -10.97 24.45 -15.92
N GLU A 24 -11.69 23.38 -16.27
CA GLU A 24 -11.52 22.07 -15.66
C GLU A 24 -11.05 21.05 -16.71
N GLY A 25 -9.74 20.79 -16.78
CA GLY A 25 -9.24 19.80 -17.72
C GLY A 25 -7.73 19.62 -17.74
N ALA A 26 -7.14 19.15 -16.63
CA ALA A 26 -5.91 18.32 -16.63
C ALA A 26 -5.53 17.86 -15.21
N LEU A 27 -6.43 17.15 -14.52
CA LEU A 27 -5.99 16.13 -13.56
C LEU A 27 -6.08 14.80 -14.31
N GLY A 28 -5.12 14.58 -15.22
CA GLY A 28 -4.85 13.26 -15.74
C GLY A 28 -4.37 12.40 -14.59
N GLY A 29 -5.30 11.73 -13.91
CA GLY A 29 -4.95 10.59 -13.08
C GLY A 29 -4.28 9.59 -14.00
N ALA A 30 -2.97 9.40 -13.86
CA ALA A 30 -2.31 8.26 -14.46
C ALA A 30 -3.02 7.02 -13.91
N ALA A 31 -3.83 6.39 -14.76
CA ALA A 31 -4.24 5.02 -14.51
C ALA A 31 -2.93 4.21 -14.54
N HIS A 32 -2.35 3.98 -13.36
CA HIS A 32 -1.34 2.95 -13.22
C HIS A 32 -2.05 1.65 -13.60
N ALA A 33 -1.81 1.18 -14.83
CA ALA A 33 -2.13 -0.19 -15.18
C ALA A 33 -1.47 -1.07 -14.11
N ALA A 34 -2.24 -1.97 -13.50
CA ALA A 34 -1.67 -2.97 -12.62
C ALA A 34 -0.60 -3.71 -13.44
N GLU A 35 0.62 -3.77 -12.91
CA GLU A 35 1.69 -4.49 -13.58
C GLU A 35 1.33 -5.99 -13.63
N GLU A 36 1.46 -6.62 -14.78
CA GLU A 36 1.43 -8.09 -14.87
C GLU A 36 2.62 -8.72 -14.15
N CYS A 37 2.39 -9.81 -13.42
CA CYS A 37 3.46 -10.58 -12.79
C CYS A 37 4.56 -10.98 -13.78
N PRO A 38 5.82 -10.51 -13.61
CA PRO A 38 6.89 -10.77 -14.57
C PRO A 38 7.57 -12.14 -14.36
N ALA A 39 6.94 -13.05 -13.62
CA ALA A 39 7.44 -14.41 -13.45
C ALA A 39 7.34 -15.22 -14.75
N LYS A 40 8.26 -16.17 -14.95
CA LYS A 40 8.30 -17.02 -16.15
C LYS A 40 7.05 -17.89 -16.29
N SER A 41 6.42 -18.22 -15.17
CA SER A 41 5.17 -18.95 -15.10
C SER A 41 4.42 -18.58 -13.82
N THR A 42 3.20 -19.10 -13.68
CA THR A 42 2.44 -18.99 -12.43
C THR A 42 2.91 -19.99 -11.37
N SER A 43 4.03 -20.70 -11.56
CA SER A 43 4.58 -21.58 -10.53
C SER A 43 5.07 -20.77 -9.33
N MET A 44 4.99 -21.37 -8.16
CA MET A 44 5.34 -20.71 -6.91
C MET A 44 6.84 -20.38 -6.87
N GLU A 45 7.67 -21.28 -7.41
CA GLU A 45 9.12 -21.14 -7.47
C GLU A 45 9.56 -19.97 -8.36
N ASP A 46 8.95 -19.82 -9.54
CA ASP A 46 9.26 -18.71 -10.45
C ASP A 46 8.84 -17.36 -9.85
N ILE A 47 7.70 -17.30 -9.17
CA ILE A 47 7.24 -16.08 -8.49
C ILE A 47 8.20 -15.73 -7.34
N ILE A 48 8.55 -16.69 -6.48
CA ILE A 48 9.50 -16.47 -5.38
C ILE A 48 10.86 -16.00 -5.91
N ALA A 49 11.33 -16.53 -7.05
CA ALA A 49 12.57 -16.09 -7.67
C ALA A 49 12.53 -14.61 -8.05
N VAL A 50 11.43 -14.14 -8.63
CA VAL A 50 11.22 -12.72 -8.96
C VAL A 50 11.17 -11.85 -7.71
N LEU A 51 10.43 -12.26 -6.67
CA LEU A 51 10.32 -11.51 -5.41
C LEU A 51 11.69 -11.36 -4.72
N ASN A 52 12.49 -12.42 -4.70
CA ASN A 52 13.83 -12.38 -4.12
C ASN A 52 14.80 -11.51 -4.94
N ALA A 53 14.68 -11.53 -6.26
CA ALA A 53 15.50 -10.76 -7.19
C ALA A 53 15.17 -9.25 -7.21
N ALA A 54 14.05 -8.83 -6.60
CA ALA A 54 13.66 -7.43 -6.52
C ALA A 54 14.83 -6.56 -5.97
N PRO A 55 15.11 -5.36 -6.49
CA PRO A 55 16.20 -4.53 -6.01
C PRO A 55 15.94 -3.86 -4.64
N SER A 56 14.67 -3.78 -4.21
CA SER A 56 14.28 -3.10 -2.98
C SER A 56 13.04 -3.73 -2.35
N CYS A 57 12.78 -3.40 -1.09
CA CYS A 57 11.55 -3.75 -0.39
C CYS A 57 10.29 -3.26 -1.13
N ASP A 58 10.29 -2.00 -1.57
CA ASP A 58 9.14 -1.43 -2.29
C ASP A 58 8.88 -2.15 -3.61
N ARG A 59 9.95 -2.46 -4.35
CA ARG A 59 9.80 -3.21 -5.59
C ARG A 59 9.32 -4.64 -5.35
N ALA A 60 9.75 -5.28 -4.25
CA ALA A 60 9.27 -6.60 -3.88
C ALA A 60 7.78 -6.60 -3.54
N MET A 61 7.28 -5.55 -2.88
CA MET A 61 5.85 -5.39 -2.61
C MET A 61 5.02 -5.19 -3.88
N GLU A 62 5.46 -4.34 -4.80
CA GLU A 62 4.78 -4.16 -6.10
C GLU A 62 4.68 -5.49 -6.87
N LEU A 63 5.78 -6.26 -6.88
CA LEU A 63 5.80 -7.58 -7.51
C LEU A 63 4.88 -8.58 -6.79
N PHE A 64 4.74 -8.49 -5.47
CA PHE A 64 3.82 -9.35 -4.73
C PHE A 64 2.36 -8.99 -5.04
N GLU A 65 2.02 -7.71 -5.14
CA GLU A 65 0.70 -7.26 -5.59
C GLU A 65 0.38 -7.77 -7.01
N ALA A 66 1.37 -7.73 -7.91
CA ALA A 66 1.23 -8.21 -9.28
C ALA A 66 1.10 -9.76 -9.40
N CYS A 67 1.81 -10.50 -8.53
CA CYS A 67 1.95 -11.96 -8.63
C CYS A 67 1.05 -12.77 -7.69
N ALA A 68 0.33 -12.13 -6.78
CA ALA A 68 -0.44 -12.84 -5.77
C ALA A 68 -1.53 -13.74 -6.36
N TYR A 69 -1.72 -14.90 -5.72
CA TYR A 69 -2.81 -15.81 -6.03
C TYR A 69 -4.14 -15.37 -5.41
N GLY A 70 -4.11 -14.53 -4.38
CA GLY A 70 -5.27 -14.28 -3.52
C GLY A 70 -5.64 -15.51 -2.67
N ALA A 71 -4.66 -16.38 -2.39
CA ALA A 71 -4.86 -17.68 -1.74
C ALA A 71 -3.67 -18.07 -0.84
N SER A 72 -3.64 -19.32 -0.36
CA SER A 72 -2.65 -19.78 0.62
C SER A 72 -1.20 -19.80 0.11
N GLY A 73 -0.96 -19.80 -1.21
CA GLY A 73 0.40 -19.67 -1.76
C GLY A 73 1.05 -18.32 -1.41
N ASP A 74 0.24 -17.28 -1.20
CA ASP A 74 0.72 -15.95 -0.85
C ASP A 74 1.43 -15.90 0.50
N VAL A 75 1.31 -16.94 1.34
CA VAL A 75 2.11 -17.05 2.57
C VAL A 75 3.60 -17.06 2.26
N GLN A 76 4.02 -17.82 1.25
CA GLN A 76 5.45 -17.91 0.89
C GLN A 76 5.91 -16.66 0.14
N PHE A 77 5.03 -16.06 -0.68
CA PHE A 77 5.31 -14.79 -1.35
C PHE A 77 5.48 -13.66 -0.32
N GLY A 78 4.54 -13.54 0.60
CA GLY A 78 4.58 -12.57 1.69
C GLY A 78 5.80 -12.75 2.59
N GLU A 79 6.21 -13.98 2.91
CA GLU A 79 7.43 -14.24 3.67
C GLU A 79 8.70 -13.80 2.91
N ALA A 80 8.78 -14.06 1.59
CA ALA A 80 9.89 -13.61 0.78
C ALA A 80 10.00 -12.08 0.78
N VAL A 81 8.88 -11.38 0.64
CA VAL A 81 8.85 -9.91 0.70
C VAL A 81 9.12 -9.37 2.10
N GLU A 82 8.55 -9.98 3.14
CA GLU A 82 8.82 -9.65 4.55
C GLU A 82 10.33 -9.68 4.82
N LYS A 83 11.01 -10.77 4.46
CA LYS A 83 12.48 -10.89 4.58
C LYS A 83 13.24 -9.85 3.77
N LYS A 84 12.78 -9.56 2.55
CA LYS A 84 13.39 -8.52 1.71
C LYS A 84 13.34 -7.15 2.38
N CYS A 85 12.20 -6.80 2.97
CA CYS A 85 12.02 -5.56 3.69
C CYS A 85 12.77 -5.52 5.02
N GLU A 86 12.82 -6.64 5.74
CA GLU A 86 13.54 -6.76 7.01
C GLU A 86 15.04 -6.51 6.89
N ALA A 87 15.64 -6.84 5.73
CA ALA A 87 17.05 -6.57 5.45
C ALA A 87 17.43 -5.09 5.62
N ASP A 88 16.48 -4.16 5.40
CA ASP A 88 16.74 -2.73 5.53
C ASP A 88 16.87 -2.28 6.99
N PHE A 89 16.17 -2.92 7.94
CA PHE A 89 15.98 -2.35 9.28
C PHE A 89 16.26 -3.30 10.45
N VAL A 90 16.06 -4.61 10.33
CA VAL A 90 16.09 -5.53 11.49
C VAL A 90 17.45 -5.55 12.19
N GLY A 91 18.54 -5.45 11.43
CA GLY A 91 19.90 -5.35 11.97
C GLY A 91 20.16 -4.07 12.78
N GLN A 92 19.39 -3.01 12.52
CA GLN A 92 19.54 -1.70 13.14
C GLN A 92 18.61 -1.50 14.36
N LEU A 93 17.66 -2.41 14.59
CA LEU A 93 16.68 -2.29 15.68
C LEU A 93 17.26 -2.66 17.05
N LYS A 94 16.98 -1.82 18.06
CA LYS A 94 17.15 -2.15 19.48
C LYS A 94 16.10 -3.17 19.93
N PRO A 95 16.33 -3.92 21.03
CA PRO A 95 15.38 -4.94 21.50
C PRO A 95 13.92 -4.44 21.68
N PRO A 96 13.66 -3.25 22.26
CA PRO A 96 12.28 -2.75 22.34
C PRO A 96 11.63 -2.52 20.98
N GLN A 97 12.39 -2.08 19.97
CA GLN A 97 11.88 -1.85 18.62
C GLN A 97 11.58 -3.17 17.90
N LYS A 98 12.42 -4.19 18.10
CA LYS A 98 12.16 -5.56 17.61
C LYS A 98 10.86 -6.12 18.21
N LEU A 99 10.64 -5.92 19.51
CA LEU A 99 9.40 -6.32 20.17
C LEU A 99 8.17 -5.58 19.63
N SER A 100 8.28 -4.28 19.35
CA SER A 100 7.20 -3.52 18.72
C SER A 100 6.86 -4.05 17.34
N TYR A 101 7.87 -4.32 16.50
CA TYR A 101 7.67 -4.91 15.18
C TYR A 101 7.00 -6.30 15.26
N GLN A 102 7.50 -7.19 16.13
CA GLN A 102 6.89 -8.50 16.36
C GLN A 102 5.45 -8.42 16.89
N ARG A 103 5.11 -7.38 17.66
CA ARG A 103 3.71 -7.16 18.08
C ARG A 103 2.83 -6.79 16.90
N GLU A 104 3.32 -5.98 15.95
CA GLU A 104 2.59 -5.60 14.74
C GLU A 104 2.34 -6.82 13.84
N LEU A 105 3.35 -7.67 13.63
CA LEU A 105 3.16 -8.94 12.90
C LEU A 105 2.10 -9.82 13.58
N ARG A 106 2.12 -9.94 14.91
CA ARG A 106 1.08 -10.68 15.64
C ARG A 106 -0.31 -10.04 15.54
N VAL A 107 -0.41 -8.73 15.31
CA VAL A 107 -1.72 -8.09 15.04
C VAL A 107 -2.26 -8.59 13.70
N CYS A 108 -1.43 -8.70 12.67
CA CYS A 108 -1.81 -9.29 11.39
C CYS A 108 -2.28 -10.74 11.56
N ASP A 109 -1.53 -11.58 12.27
CA ASP A 109 -1.89 -12.98 12.50
C ASP A 109 -3.25 -13.13 13.21
N ARG A 110 -3.58 -12.20 14.13
CA ARG A 110 -4.86 -12.21 14.85
C ARG A 110 -6.02 -11.62 14.05
N LYS A 111 -5.77 -10.76 13.05
CA LYS A 111 -6.81 -10.03 12.31
C LYS A 111 -7.77 -10.98 11.61
N TYR A 112 -7.24 -12.08 11.06
CA TYR A 112 -8.01 -13.00 10.22
C TYR A 112 -8.11 -14.43 10.77
N ARG A 113 -7.55 -14.74 11.95
CA ARG A 113 -7.49 -16.09 12.55
C ARG A 113 -8.81 -16.86 12.67
N ASN A 114 -9.94 -16.16 12.75
CA ASN A 114 -11.27 -16.76 12.92
C ASN A 114 -12.10 -16.67 11.62
N LYS A 115 -11.46 -16.35 10.49
CA LYS A 115 -12.09 -16.34 9.17
C LYS A 115 -11.71 -17.61 8.43
N SER A 116 -12.66 -18.15 7.67
CA SER A 116 -12.46 -19.36 6.87
C SER A 116 -12.19 -19.01 5.42
N GLY A 117 -11.36 -19.82 4.75
CA GLY A 117 -11.01 -19.66 3.33
C GLY A 117 -9.61 -19.10 3.11
N THR A 118 -9.01 -19.48 1.98
CA THR A 118 -7.62 -19.16 1.61
C THR A 118 -7.40 -17.68 1.32
N MET A 119 -8.45 -16.96 0.93
CA MET A 119 -8.39 -15.50 0.74
C MET A 119 -7.95 -14.77 2.02
N TYR A 120 -8.40 -15.21 3.20
CA TYR A 120 -8.00 -14.59 4.46
C TYR A 120 -6.58 -14.97 4.89
N ILE A 121 -6.09 -16.11 4.41
CA ILE A 121 -4.68 -16.50 4.57
C ILE A 121 -3.80 -15.55 3.75
N SER A 122 -4.17 -15.31 2.48
CA SER A 122 -3.52 -14.31 1.63
C SER A 122 -3.53 -12.91 2.26
N ALA A 123 -4.70 -12.46 2.75
CA ALA A 123 -4.81 -11.17 3.43
C ALA A 123 -3.91 -11.05 4.68
N THR A 124 -3.63 -12.17 5.36
CA THR A 124 -2.68 -12.20 6.49
C THR A 124 -1.25 -12.01 6.00
N ALA A 125 -0.86 -12.68 4.91
CA ALA A 125 0.46 -12.54 4.29
C ALA A 125 0.73 -11.10 3.81
N PHE A 126 -0.25 -10.49 3.12
CA PHE A 126 -0.18 -9.08 2.73
C PHE A 126 -0.03 -8.14 3.93
N CYS A 127 -0.85 -8.32 4.98
CA CYS A 127 -0.76 -7.48 6.17
C CYS A 127 0.66 -7.47 6.78
N ARG A 128 1.30 -8.64 6.83
CA ARG A 128 2.66 -8.77 7.36
C ARG A 128 3.70 -8.11 6.45
N ALA A 129 3.63 -8.37 5.15
CA ALA A 129 4.55 -7.78 4.17
C ALA A 129 4.44 -6.23 4.15
N GLU A 130 3.22 -5.69 4.20
CA GLU A 130 2.98 -4.25 4.33
C GLU A 130 3.54 -3.68 5.65
N ALA A 131 3.44 -4.41 6.76
CA ALA A 131 4.04 -4.00 8.03
C ALA A 131 5.57 -3.88 7.89
N ALA A 132 6.22 -4.89 7.31
CA ALA A 132 7.66 -4.85 7.03
C ALA A 132 8.03 -3.69 6.09
N GLN A 133 7.24 -3.45 5.04
CA GLN A 133 7.44 -2.33 4.11
C GLN A 133 7.38 -0.97 4.81
N ARG A 134 6.39 -0.75 5.69
CA ARG A 134 6.31 0.48 6.48
C ARG A 134 7.54 0.70 7.35
N TYR A 135 8.10 -0.36 7.94
CA TYR A 135 9.31 -0.26 8.75
C TYR A 135 10.55 0.05 7.91
N SER A 136 10.73 -0.63 6.78
CA SER A 136 11.79 -0.33 5.80
C SER A 136 11.74 1.15 5.37
N ARG A 137 10.59 1.63 4.88
CA ARG A 137 10.39 3.02 4.47
C ARG A 137 10.74 4.02 5.56
N ARG A 138 10.34 3.76 6.81
CA ARG A 138 10.65 4.64 7.95
C ARG A 138 12.15 4.77 8.19
N VAL A 139 12.88 3.65 8.15
CA VAL A 139 14.33 3.63 8.37
C VAL A 139 15.08 4.26 7.20
N LEU A 140 14.74 3.91 5.96
CA LEU A 140 15.37 4.48 4.77
C LEU A 140 15.13 6.00 4.66
N LYS A 141 13.92 6.46 4.97
CA LYS A 141 13.62 7.90 5.04
C LYS A 141 14.47 8.61 6.10
N ALA A 142 14.59 8.02 7.29
CA ALA A 142 15.42 8.58 8.36
C ALA A 142 16.92 8.58 8.01
N ALA A 143 17.40 7.57 7.26
CA ALA A 143 18.77 7.52 6.77
C ALA A 143 19.04 8.59 5.71
N GLY A 144 18.16 8.74 4.71
CA GLY A 144 18.27 9.77 3.68
C GLY A 144 18.21 11.20 4.23
N GLN A 145 17.44 11.43 5.30
CA GLN A 145 17.42 12.72 6.02
C GLN A 145 18.73 13.04 6.73
N LYS A 146 19.50 12.03 7.19
CA LYS A 146 20.80 12.24 7.84
C LYS A 146 21.94 12.46 6.85
N ALA A 147 21.79 11.96 5.63
CA ALA A 147 22.79 12.10 4.57
C ALA A 147 22.73 13.44 3.82
N ARG A 148 21.67 14.22 4.04
CA ARG A 148 21.44 15.56 3.47
C ARG A 148 21.85 16.64 4.46
#